data_AF-X1N4I8-F1
#
_entry.id   AF-X1N4I8-F1
#
_cell.length_a   1.000
_cell.length_b   1.000
_cell.length_c   1.000
_cell.angle_alpha   90.00
_cell.angle_beta   90.00
_cell.angle_gamma   90.00
#
_symmetry.space_group_name_H-M   'P 1'
#
loop_
_entity.id
_entity.type
_entity.pdbx_description
1 polymer ?
#
loop_
_entity_poly.entity_id
_entity_poly.type
_entity_poly.pdbx_seq_one_letter_code
_entity_poly.pdbx_strand_id
1 'polypeptide(L)'
;NAFVVGPGANFQFYYDIYGPMTEGLIGFGAWNRATSPAAAEFIDHFIDRWGLGLMDWWGGLFYYGALEFFAQAIEEAGTLDQAVIREVMATSTFDTVLGPTWFDMTAGGDGGGLLALECHPGQVGQWQDGVYEVIGPADKATADAIYPKPPFPTP
;
A
#
# COMPACT_ATOMS: atom_id res chain seq x y z
N ASN A 1 -23.66 -10.06 -7.07
CA ASN A 1 -23.26 -8.70 -7.50
C ASN A 1 -21.98 -8.31 -6.78
N ALA A 2 -21.00 -7.77 -7.50
CA ALA A 2 -19.81 -7.12 -6.91
C ALA A 2 -20.08 -5.62 -6.78
N PHE A 3 -19.47 -4.97 -5.80
CA PHE A 3 -19.56 -3.52 -5.62
C PHE A 3 -18.16 -2.98 -5.42
N VAL A 4 -17.70 -2.17 -6.38
CA VAL A 4 -16.35 -1.60 -6.41
C VAL A 4 -16.46 -0.10 -6.14
N VAL A 5 -15.70 0.37 -5.16
CA VAL A 5 -15.68 1.75 -4.67
C VAL A 5 -14.31 2.37 -4.91
N GLY A 6 -14.29 3.70 -5.11
CA GLY A 6 -13.06 4.46 -5.31
C GLY A 6 -12.16 4.51 -4.06
N PRO A 7 -11.07 5.31 -4.09
CA PRO A 7 -10.01 5.30 -3.07
C PRO A 7 -10.46 5.82 -1.69
N GLY A 8 -11.69 6.32 -1.53
CA GLY A 8 -12.19 6.70 -0.21
C GLY A 8 -12.49 5.51 0.69
N ALA A 9 -12.78 4.34 0.11
CA ALA A 9 -13.27 3.20 0.87
C ALA A 9 -12.17 2.38 1.56
N ASN A 10 -10.92 2.56 1.18
CA ASN A 10 -9.79 1.83 1.76
C ASN A 10 -9.23 2.46 3.04
N PHE A 11 -9.79 3.59 3.48
CA PHE A 11 -9.36 4.20 4.72
C PHE A 11 -10.11 3.60 5.89
N GLN A 12 -9.43 3.48 7.03
CA GLN A 12 -10.07 2.98 8.25
C GLN A 12 -11.32 3.78 8.64
N PHE A 13 -11.29 5.11 8.55
CA PHE A 13 -12.45 5.93 8.91
C PHE A 13 -13.73 5.52 8.14
N TYR A 14 -13.59 4.95 6.94
CA TYR A 14 -14.73 4.50 6.15
C TYR A 14 -15.42 3.32 6.84
N TYR A 15 -14.64 2.36 7.34
CA TYR A 15 -15.16 1.28 8.19
C TYR A 15 -15.73 1.83 9.50
N ASP A 16 -15.04 2.77 10.15
CA ASP A 16 -15.51 3.31 11.43
C ASP A 16 -16.87 4.03 11.31
N ILE A 17 -17.17 4.62 10.15
CA ILE A 17 -18.46 5.27 9.85
C ILE A 17 -19.55 4.25 9.50
N TYR A 18 -19.26 3.30 8.61
CA TYR A 18 -20.29 2.45 7.98
C TYR A 18 -20.38 1.04 8.58
N GLY A 19 -19.34 0.61 9.33
CA GLY A 19 -19.25 -0.65 10.03
C GLY A 19 -19.64 -1.85 9.14
N PRO A 20 -20.54 -2.74 9.60
CA PRO A 20 -20.95 -3.94 8.86
C PRO A 20 -21.50 -3.70 7.43
N MET A 21 -21.85 -2.46 7.05
CA MET A 21 -22.27 -2.17 5.68
C MET A 21 -21.12 -2.27 4.67
N THR A 22 -19.87 -2.17 5.14
CA THR A 22 -18.69 -2.24 4.27
C THR A 22 -18.35 -3.66 3.83
N GLU A 23 -18.91 -4.68 4.48
CA GLU A 23 -18.56 -6.07 4.24
C GLU A 23 -18.73 -6.46 2.76
N GLY A 24 -17.65 -7.01 2.21
CA GLY A 24 -17.49 -7.41 0.82
C GLY A 24 -17.32 -6.25 -0.18
N LEU A 25 -17.24 -4.99 0.26
CA LEU A 25 -16.91 -3.86 -0.63
C LEU A 25 -15.46 -3.97 -1.10
N ILE A 26 -15.27 -3.88 -2.42
CA ILE A 26 -13.97 -3.94 -3.07
C ILE A 26 -13.50 -2.52 -3.39
N GLY A 27 -12.23 -2.22 -3.21
CA GLY A 27 -11.63 -0.95 -3.59
C GLY A 27 -10.14 -1.06 -3.90
N PHE A 28 -9.48 0.09 -4.05
CA PHE A 28 -8.02 0.12 -4.08
C PHE A 28 -7.49 -0.37 -2.74
N GLY A 29 -6.51 -1.27 -2.73
CA GLY A 29 -5.98 -1.83 -1.50
C GLY A 29 -4.76 -2.66 -1.79
N ALA A 30 -3.67 -2.37 -1.10
CA ALA A 30 -2.39 -2.95 -1.47
C ALA A 30 -1.74 -3.71 -0.35
N TRP A 31 -2.11 -3.44 0.90
CA TRP A 31 -1.38 -3.97 2.02
C TRP A 31 -2.24 -3.99 3.28
N ASN A 32 -1.88 -4.85 4.21
CA ASN A 32 -2.39 -4.87 5.57
C ASN A 32 -1.37 -5.52 6.51
N ARG A 33 -1.79 -5.87 7.73
CA ARG A 33 -0.90 -6.50 8.74
C ARG A 33 -0.32 -7.84 8.28
N ALA A 34 -1.04 -8.61 7.46
CA ALA A 34 -0.60 -9.92 6.99
C ALA A 34 0.40 -9.84 5.81
N THR A 35 0.57 -8.65 5.20
CA THR A 35 1.48 -8.44 4.08
C THR A 35 2.93 -8.80 4.41
N SER A 36 3.45 -8.32 5.54
CA SER A 36 4.81 -8.60 6.00
C SER A 36 5.00 -8.23 7.48
N PRO A 37 6.05 -8.73 8.16
CA PRO A 37 6.40 -8.27 9.50
C PRO A 37 6.66 -6.76 9.57
N ALA A 38 7.28 -6.18 8.53
CA ALA A 38 7.55 -4.74 8.46
C ALA A 38 6.25 -3.92 8.32
N ALA A 39 5.27 -4.42 7.56
CA ALA A 39 3.95 -3.80 7.48
C ALA A 39 3.21 -3.85 8.83
N ALA A 40 3.31 -4.98 9.55
CA ALA A 40 2.74 -5.10 10.90
C ALA A 40 3.35 -4.09 11.88
N GLU A 41 4.68 -3.95 11.88
CA GLU A 41 5.41 -2.97 12.70
C GLU A 41 5.04 -1.53 12.34
N PHE A 42 4.95 -1.22 11.04
CA PHE A 42 4.49 0.09 10.58
C PHE A 42 3.09 0.42 11.11
N ILE A 43 2.16 -0.53 11.08
CA ILE A 43 0.80 -0.34 11.63
C ILE A 43 0.86 -0.05 13.13
N ASP A 44 1.67 -0.80 13.89
CA ASP A 44 1.80 -0.60 15.33
C ASP A 44 2.31 0.81 15.66
N HIS A 45 3.37 1.26 14.97
CA HIS A 45 3.88 2.63 15.10
C HIS A 45 2.88 3.70 14.66
N PHE A 46 2.15 3.45 13.57
CA PHE A 46 1.15 4.40 13.08
C PHE A 46 -0.01 4.55 14.06
N ILE A 47 -0.51 3.44 14.61
CA ILE A 47 -1.59 3.45 15.60
C ILE A 47 -1.16 4.18 16.87
N ASP A 48 0.04 3.91 17.38
CA ASP A 48 0.55 4.60 18.59
C ASP A 48 0.59 6.12 18.41
N ARG A 49 0.98 6.58 17.22
CA ARG A 49 1.16 8.00 16.94
C ARG A 49 -0.10 8.75 16.52
N TRP A 50 -0.95 8.13 15.69
CA TRP A 50 -2.07 8.80 15.01
C TRP A 50 -3.42 8.11 15.20
N GLY A 51 -3.43 6.90 15.75
CA GLY A 51 -4.61 6.06 15.86
C GLY A 51 -4.97 5.36 14.55
N LEU A 52 -5.74 4.27 14.68
CA LEU A 52 -6.12 3.41 13.55
C LEU A 52 -7.01 4.13 12.52
N GLY A 53 -7.88 5.05 12.94
CA GLY A 53 -8.89 5.69 12.08
C GLY A 53 -8.35 6.45 10.87
N LEU A 54 -7.07 6.84 10.87
CA LEU A 54 -6.42 7.53 9.75
C LEU A 54 -5.65 6.57 8.82
N MET A 55 -5.70 5.27 9.08
CA MET A 55 -4.95 4.29 8.30
C MET A 55 -5.41 4.25 6.84
N ASP A 56 -4.43 4.30 5.93
CA ASP A 56 -4.60 4.20 4.49
C ASP A 56 -4.09 2.84 4.00
N TRP A 57 -4.99 1.88 3.83
CA TRP A 57 -4.67 0.51 3.37
C TRP A 57 -4.27 0.40 1.89
N TRP A 58 -4.15 1.52 1.19
CA TRP A 58 -3.65 1.57 -0.18
C TRP A 58 -2.30 2.29 -0.24
N GLY A 59 -2.21 3.54 0.20
CA GLY A 59 -1.02 4.39 0.04
C GLY A 59 -0.04 4.41 1.21
N GLY A 60 -0.52 4.18 2.44
CA GLY A 60 0.25 4.47 3.66
C GLY A 60 1.65 3.84 3.70
N LEU A 61 1.73 2.54 3.41
CA LEU A 61 2.99 1.80 3.40
C LEU A 61 3.93 2.26 2.26
N PHE A 62 3.39 2.59 1.09
CA PHE A 62 4.19 3.11 -0.03
C PHE A 62 4.79 4.47 0.29
N TYR A 63 4.05 5.36 0.95
CA TYR A 63 4.56 6.69 1.32
C TYR A 63 5.75 6.56 2.27
N TYR A 64 5.66 5.64 3.23
CA TYR A 64 6.74 5.38 4.16
C TYR A 64 7.96 4.76 3.45
N GLY A 65 7.76 3.70 2.66
CA GLY A 65 8.83 3.06 1.89
C GLY A 65 9.50 3.99 0.89
N ALA A 66 8.76 4.92 0.26
CA ALA A 66 9.34 5.92 -0.63
C ALA A 66 10.28 6.90 0.10
N LEU A 67 9.96 7.28 1.34
CA LEU A 67 10.84 8.12 2.15
C LEU A 67 12.08 7.36 2.63
N GLU A 68 11.96 6.08 2.99
CA GLU A 68 13.11 5.22 3.30
C GLU A 68 14.03 5.05 2.11
N PHE A 69 13.47 4.80 0.92
CA PHE A 69 14.24 4.70 -0.33
C PHE A 69 14.97 6.01 -0.63
N PHE A 70 14.29 7.16 -0.48
CA PHE A 70 14.87 8.47 -0.75
C PHE A 70 16.00 8.81 0.22
N ALA A 71 15.85 8.47 1.51
CA ALA A 71 16.91 8.65 2.51
C ALA A 71 18.16 7.84 2.14
N GLN A 72 18.00 6.55 1.82
CA GLN A 72 19.10 5.69 1.39
C GLN A 72 19.78 6.19 0.12
N ALA A 73 19.01 6.71 -0.84
CA ALA A 73 19.57 7.28 -2.07
C ALA A 73 20.43 8.54 -1.79
N ILE A 74 20.03 9.39 -0.84
CA ILE A 74 20.83 10.55 -0.43
C ILE A 74 22.12 10.10 0.26
N GLU A 75 22.04 9.10 1.14
CA GLU A 75 23.20 8.55 1.85
C GLU A 75 24.21 7.93 0.88
N GLU A 76 23.74 7.10 -0.06
CA GLU A 76 24.57 6.48 -1.10
C GLU A 76 25.18 7.52 -2.05
N ALA A 77 24.42 8.56 -2.41
CA ALA A 77 24.93 9.65 -3.25
C ALA A 77 26.05 10.45 -2.56
N GLY A 78 26.05 10.52 -1.22
CA GLY A 78 27.02 11.29 -0.44
C GLY A 78 26.98 12.80 -0.72
N THR A 79 25.88 13.30 -1.31
CA THR A 79 25.71 14.69 -1.73
C THR A 79 24.22 15.08 -1.73
N LEU A 80 23.95 16.39 -1.75
CA LEU A 80 22.60 16.94 -1.95
C LEU A 80 22.33 17.39 -3.39
N ASP A 81 23.28 17.11 -4.31
CA ASP A 81 23.07 17.32 -5.74
C ASP A 81 21.93 16.44 -6.25
N GLN A 82 20.86 17.08 -6.73
CA GLN A 82 19.64 16.41 -7.15
C GLN A 82 19.84 15.49 -8.36
N ALA A 83 20.78 15.81 -9.25
CA ALA A 83 21.05 14.98 -10.41
C ALA A 83 21.77 13.69 -10.00
N VAL A 84 22.70 13.79 -9.04
CA VAL A 84 23.39 12.62 -8.48
C VAL A 84 22.42 11.73 -7.70
N ILE A 85 21.57 12.32 -6.84
CA ILE A 85 20.56 11.55 -6.09
C ILE A 85 19.59 10.86 -7.04
N ARG A 86 19.08 11.57 -8.05
CA ARG A 86 18.19 10.98 -9.07
C ARG A 86 18.84 9.80 -9.78
N GLU A 87 20.13 9.88 -10.07
CA GLU A 87 20.86 8.79 -10.73
C GLU A 87 20.97 7.55 -9.84
N VAL A 88 21.28 7.74 -8.55
CA VAL A 88 21.24 6.66 -7.55
C VAL A 88 19.84 6.05 -7.49
N MET A 89 18.80 6.87 -7.34
CA MET A 89 17.42 6.39 -7.29
C MET A 89 17.01 5.58 -8.54
N ALA A 90 17.53 5.95 -9.72
CA ALA A 90 17.21 5.31 -10.98
C ALA A 90 17.96 3.99 -11.23
N THR A 91 19.03 3.72 -10.48
CA THR A 91 19.96 2.59 -10.74
C THR A 91 20.12 1.64 -9.56
N SER A 92 19.71 2.04 -8.37
CA SER A 92 19.84 1.26 -7.15
C SER A 92 18.56 0.50 -6.79
N THR A 93 18.76 -0.61 -6.09
CA THR A 93 17.73 -1.32 -5.33
C THR A 93 18.04 -1.14 -3.86
N PHE A 94 17.05 -0.76 -3.06
CA PHE A 94 17.18 -0.60 -1.61
C PHE A 94 16.13 -1.44 -0.88
N ASP A 95 16.45 -1.90 0.32
CA ASP A 95 15.47 -2.55 1.18
C ASP A 95 14.67 -1.47 1.93
N THR A 96 13.35 -1.54 1.81
CA THR A 96 12.41 -0.66 2.52
C THR A 96 11.37 -1.51 3.27
N VAL A 97 10.38 -0.86 3.88
CA VAL A 97 9.20 -1.52 4.46
C VAL A 97 8.43 -2.39 3.44
N LEU A 98 8.61 -2.14 2.13
CA LEU A 98 8.04 -2.94 1.03
C LEU A 98 8.90 -4.17 0.67
N GLY A 99 10.08 -4.32 1.29
CA GLY A 99 11.13 -5.26 0.87
C GLY A 99 12.07 -4.65 -0.17
N PRO A 100 12.73 -5.47 -1.00
CA PRO A 100 13.57 -4.97 -2.10
C PRO A 100 12.76 -4.07 -3.02
N THR A 101 13.17 -2.80 -3.11
CA THR A 101 12.45 -1.72 -3.78
C THR A 101 13.31 -1.14 -4.89
N TRP A 102 12.76 -0.99 -6.09
CA TRP A 102 13.43 -0.35 -7.22
C TRP A 102 12.42 0.27 -8.19
N PHE A 103 12.92 1.05 -9.13
CA PHE A 103 12.11 1.72 -10.14
C PHE A 103 12.40 1.18 -11.54
N ASP A 104 11.33 0.86 -12.27
CA ASP A 104 11.39 0.58 -13.69
C ASP A 104 11.40 1.91 -14.46
N MET A 105 12.55 2.21 -15.07
CA MET A 105 12.76 3.47 -15.77
C MET A 105 11.98 3.53 -17.07
N THR A 106 11.29 4.65 -17.29
CA THR A 106 10.50 4.93 -18.50
C THR A 106 11.25 5.87 -19.43
N ALA A 107 10.92 5.86 -20.72
CA ALA A 107 11.50 6.73 -21.75
C ALA A 107 13.05 6.75 -21.76
N GLY A 108 13.69 5.59 -21.55
CA GLY A 108 15.15 5.48 -21.54
C GLY A 108 15.83 6.15 -20.33
N GLY A 109 15.07 6.49 -19.29
CA GLY A 109 15.55 7.18 -18.10
C GLY A 109 15.13 8.65 -18.04
N ASP A 110 14.92 9.31 -19.17
CA ASP A 110 14.68 10.76 -19.21
C ASP A 110 13.29 11.17 -18.69
N GLY A 111 12.33 10.24 -18.70
CA GLY A 111 10.94 10.45 -18.23
C GLY A 111 10.69 10.13 -16.75
N GLY A 112 11.71 9.66 -16.02
CA GLY A 112 11.56 9.13 -14.67
C GLY A 112 11.26 7.63 -14.64
N GLY A 113 10.94 7.09 -13.48
CA GLY A 113 10.63 5.67 -13.27
C GLY A 113 9.31 5.46 -12.54
N LEU A 114 8.71 4.30 -12.75
CA LEU A 114 7.59 3.81 -11.95
C LEU A 114 8.11 2.79 -10.95
N LEU A 115 7.48 2.70 -9.78
CA LEU A 115 7.78 1.61 -8.85
C LEU A 115 7.57 0.29 -9.58
N ALA A 116 8.55 -0.62 -9.48
CA ALA A 116 8.45 -1.90 -10.17
C ALA A 116 7.25 -2.70 -9.67
N LEU A 117 6.56 -3.40 -10.58
CA LEU A 117 5.33 -4.13 -10.28
C LEU A 117 5.53 -5.18 -9.18
N GLU A 118 6.71 -5.78 -9.12
CA GLU A 118 7.14 -6.75 -8.15
C GLU A 118 7.20 -6.16 -6.73
N CYS A 119 7.52 -4.87 -6.60
CA CYS A 119 7.58 -4.15 -5.33
C CYS A 119 6.19 -3.84 -4.76
N HIS A 120 5.12 -3.97 -5.53
CA HIS A 120 3.77 -3.70 -5.04
C HIS A 120 3.31 -4.84 -4.10
N PRO A 121 2.98 -4.61 -2.82
CA PRO A 121 2.45 -5.64 -1.94
C PRO A 121 1.06 -6.15 -2.34
N GLY A 122 0.34 -5.40 -3.18
CA GLY A 122 -1.03 -5.70 -3.59
C GLY A 122 -1.57 -4.59 -4.49
N GLN A 123 -2.79 -4.77 -4.99
CA GLN A 123 -3.48 -3.76 -5.82
C GLN A 123 -4.98 -3.62 -5.53
N VAL A 124 -5.64 -4.71 -5.13
CA VAL A 124 -7.07 -4.73 -4.85
C VAL A 124 -7.32 -5.16 -3.42
N GLY A 125 -8.13 -4.37 -2.70
CA GLY A 125 -8.54 -4.67 -1.34
C GLY A 125 -10.04 -4.94 -1.21
N GLN A 126 -10.43 -5.58 -0.13
CA GLN A 126 -11.82 -5.82 0.23
C GLN A 126 -12.01 -5.80 1.75
N TRP A 127 -13.07 -5.15 2.24
CA TRP A 127 -13.46 -5.27 3.64
C TRP A 127 -14.03 -6.66 3.92
N GLN A 128 -13.41 -7.37 4.88
CA GLN A 128 -13.80 -8.69 5.35
C GLN A 128 -13.63 -8.74 6.86
N ASP A 129 -14.71 -8.99 7.61
CA ASP A 129 -14.72 -9.10 9.06
C ASP A 129 -14.04 -7.91 9.77
N GLY A 130 -14.25 -6.70 9.23
CA GLY A 130 -13.63 -5.47 9.72
C GLY A 130 -12.13 -5.28 9.46
N VAL A 131 -11.53 -6.18 8.67
CA VAL A 131 -10.16 -6.04 8.15
C VAL A 131 -10.24 -5.67 6.68
N TYR A 132 -9.35 -4.78 6.22
CA TYR A 132 -9.19 -4.53 4.79
C TYR A 132 -8.19 -5.54 4.22
N GLU A 133 -8.70 -6.63 3.66
CA GLU A 133 -7.90 -7.70 3.10
C GLU A 133 -7.41 -7.36 1.70
N VAL A 134 -6.20 -7.77 1.35
CA VAL A 134 -5.70 -7.74 -0.03
C VAL A 134 -6.22 -8.98 -0.75
N ILE A 135 -7.00 -8.79 -1.80
CA ILE A 135 -7.59 -9.89 -2.58
C ILE A 135 -6.95 -10.05 -3.97
N GLY A 136 -5.97 -9.22 -4.31
CA GLY A 136 -5.28 -9.29 -5.59
C GLY A 136 -3.99 -8.45 -5.64
N PRO A 137 -2.98 -8.89 -6.42
CA PRO A 137 -2.94 -10.12 -7.23
C PRO A 137 -2.84 -11.40 -6.37
N ALA A 138 -3.17 -12.56 -6.94
CA ALA A 138 -3.41 -13.79 -6.19
C ALA A 138 -2.18 -14.30 -5.42
N ASP A 139 -0.98 -14.05 -5.93
CA ASP A 139 0.30 -14.38 -5.29
C ASP A 139 0.62 -13.50 -4.07
N LYS A 140 -0.11 -12.40 -3.89
CA LYS A 140 0.06 -11.44 -2.78
C LYS A 140 -1.19 -11.26 -1.94
N ALA A 141 -2.23 -12.05 -2.22
CA ALA A 141 -3.49 -11.97 -1.51
C ALA A 141 -3.34 -12.43 -0.05
N THR A 142 -3.98 -11.71 0.86
CA THR A 142 -4.07 -12.05 2.29
C THR A 142 -5.36 -12.78 2.61
N ALA A 143 -6.38 -12.67 1.74
CA ALA A 143 -7.60 -13.46 1.79
C ALA A 143 -8.18 -13.70 0.38
N ASP A 144 -9.05 -14.71 0.27
CA ASP A 144 -9.86 -14.92 -0.93
C ASP A 144 -10.94 -13.83 -1.05
N ALA A 145 -11.28 -13.45 -2.29
CA ALA A 145 -12.36 -12.49 -2.53
C ALA A 145 -13.73 -13.07 -2.12
N ILE A 146 -14.48 -12.32 -1.31
CA ILE A 146 -15.88 -12.61 -1.01
C ILE A 146 -16.74 -12.23 -2.22
N TYR A 147 -17.33 -13.23 -2.87
CA TYR A 147 -18.27 -13.05 -3.97
C TYR A 147 -19.39 -14.13 -3.94
N PRO A 148 -20.68 -13.75 -4.11
CA PRO A 148 -21.18 -12.38 -4.27
C PRO A 148 -21.06 -11.56 -2.98
N LYS A 149 -21.06 -10.22 -3.10
CA LYS A 149 -21.09 -9.34 -1.92
C LYS A 149 -22.30 -9.70 -1.03
N PRO A 150 -22.13 -9.79 0.31
CA PRO A 150 -23.26 -9.89 1.23
C PRO A 150 -24.27 -8.75 1.04
N PRO A 151 -25.58 -8.99 1.25
CA PRO A 151 -26.59 -7.93 1.26
C PRO A 151 -26.24 -6.85 2.30
N PHE A 152 -26.66 -5.62 2.06
CA PHE A 152 -26.58 -4.60 3.12
C PHE A 152 -27.48 -5.01 4.31
N PRO A 153 -27.05 -4.76 5.55
CA PRO A 153 -27.90 -4.92 6.73
C PRO A 153 -29.21 -4.16 6.58
N THR A 154 -30.32 -4.76 7.04
CA THR A 154 -31.60 -4.06 7.13
C THR A 154 -31.58 -3.08 8.31
N PRO A 155 -32.23 -1.91 8.19
CA PRO A 155 -32.38 -0.95 9.29
C PRO A 155 -33.04 -1.55 10.55
#